data_AF-A0A9P1M5S6-F1
#
_entry.id   AF-A0A9P1M5S6-F1
#
_cell.length_a   1.000
_cell.length_b   1.000
_cell.length_c   1.000
_cell.angle_alpha   90.00
_cell.angle_beta   90.00
_cell.angle_gamma   90.00
#
_symmetry.space_group_name_H-M   'P 1'
#
loop_
_entity.id
_entity.type
_entity.pdbx_description
1 polymer ?
#
loop_
_entity_poly.entity_id
_entity_poly.type
_entity_poly.pdbx_seq_one_letter_code
_entity_poly.pdbx_strand_id
1 'polypeptide(L)'
;MLTPLEVCDAFQRGTGRPVKYVRGPIQVRVPVPEGYRDQLETLEQLFTIGKGDPKKQAPPYFADLEMENSCPAQAMRLWEAPRGMEEYAREIFPLRNMPTD
;
A
#
# COMPACT_ATOMS: atom_id res chain seq x y z
N MET A 1 -6.82 6.93 4.76
CA MET A 1 -5.74 6.58 3.81
C MET A 1 -4.42 6.59 4.56
N LEU A 2 -3.43 5.80 4.14
CA LEU A 2 -2.09 5.78 4.74
C LEU A 2 -1.05 5.94 3.63
N THR A 3 -0.06 6.78 3.87
CA THR A 3 1.17 6.87 3.08
C THR A 3 2.06 5.65 3.31
N PRO A 4 3.03 5.36 2.43
CA PRO A 4 3.96 4.25 2.65
C PRO A 4 4.75 4.35 3.96
N LEU A 5 5.01 5.57 4.44
CA LEU A 5 5.68 5.82 5.72
C LEU A 5 4.78 5.45 6.90
N GLU A 6 3.51 5.85 6.87
CA GLU A 6 2.53 5.52 7.92
C GLU A 6 2.22 4.01 7.95
N VAL A 7 2.23 3.33 6.79
CA VAL A 7 2.15 1.87 6.73
C VAL A 7 3.34 1.23 7.44
N CYS A 8 4.57 1.67 7.15
CA CYS A 8 5.76 1.13 7.83
C CYS A 8 5.73 1.37 9.34
N ASP A 9 5.28 2.55 9.78
CA ASP A 9 5.13 2.89 11.19
C ASP A 9 4.08 2.00 11.90
N ALA A 10 2.93 1.76 11.26
CA ALA A 10 1.92 0.81 11.75
C ALA A 10 2.46 -0.62 11.85
N PHE A 11 3.22 -1.08 10.85
CA PHE A 11 3.87 -2.39 10.88
C PHE A 11 4.95 -2.48 11.97
N GLN A 12 5.71 -1.42 12.18
CA GLN A 12 6.73 -1.36 13.22
C GLN A 12 6.11 -1.54 14.61
N ARG A 13 5.00 -0.84 14.89
CA ARG A 13 4.26 -1.00 16.15
C ARG A 13 3.65 -2.40 16.27
N GLY A 14 2.99 -2.89 15.21
CA GLY A 14 2.29 -4.17 15.24
C GLY A 14 3.23 -5.38 15.39
N THR A 15 4.42 -5.31 14.78
CA THR A 15 5.39 -6.42 14.80
C THR A 15 6.47 -6.28 15.88
N GLY A 16 6.62 -5.10 16.50
CA GLY A 16 7.71 -4.81 17.45
C GLY A 16 9.10 -4.79 16.81
N ARG A 17 9.21 -4.66 15.48
CA ARG A 17 10.48 -4.71 14.74
C ARG A 17 10.66 -3.44 13.90
N PRO A 18 11.89 -2.96 13.68
CA PRO A 18 12.13 -1.82 12.82
C PRO A 18 11.67 -2.09 11.37
N VAL A 19 10.87 -1.17 10.81
CA VAL A 19 10.39 -1.26 9.42
C VAL A 19 10.65 0.07 8.71
N LYS A 20 11.27 0.01 7.53
CA LYS A 20 11.67 1.19 6.75
C LYS A 20 11.14 1.11 5.33
N TYR A 21 10.47 2.18 4.90
CA TYR A 21 10.10 2.35 3.50
C TYR A 21 11.32 2.74 2.66
N VAL A 22 11.47 2.11 1.50
CA VAL A 22 12.48 2.45 0.49
C VAL A 22 11.80 2.54 -0.87
N ARG A 23 11.72 3.75 -1.45
CA ARG A 23 11.21 3.93 -2.82
C ARG A 23 12.23 3.37 -3.81
N GLY A 24 11.82 2.38 -4.59
CA GLY A 24 12.63 1.76 -5.64
C GLY A 24 11.77 1.21 -6.78
N PRO A 25 12.40 0.65 -7.82
CA PRO A 25 11.67 0.03 -8.92
C PRO A 25 10.95 -1.24 -8.46
N ILE A 26 9.90 -1.64 -9.19
CA ILE A 26 9.21 -2.91 -8.92
C ILE A 26 10.10 -4.07 -9.34
N GLN A 27 10.39 -4.99 -8.42
CA GLN A 27 11.26 -6.15 -8.68
C GLN A 27 10.43 -7.44 -8.72
N VAL A 28 10.26 -8.00 -9.91
CA VAL A 28 9.59 -9.30 -10.10
C VAL A 28 10.61 -10.42 -9.93
N ARG A 29 10.64 -11.02 -8.73
CA ARG A 29 11.60 -12.08 -8.36
C ARG A 29 11.08 -13.51 -8.55
N VAL A 30 9.82 -13.64 -8.96
CA VAL A 30 9.14 -14.93 -9.16
C VAL A 30 8.38 -14.90 -10.49
N PRO A 31 8.11 -16.07 -11.10
CA PRO A 31 7.22 -16.14 -12.26
C PRO A 31 5.84 -15.56 -11.91
N VAL A 32 5.31 -14.73 -12.81
CA VAL A 32 3.97 -14.15 -12.71
C VAL A 32 3.27 -14.24 -14.06
N PRO A 33 1.92 -14.30 -14.09
CA PRO A 33 1.17 -14.21 -15.34
C PRO A 33 1.48 -12.91 -16.10
N GLU A 34 1.42 -12.97 -17.44
CA GLU A 34 1.71 -11.83 -18.33
C GLU A 34 0.87 -10.60 -17.97
N GLY A 35 -0.45 -10.75 -17.83
CA GLY A 35 -1.31 -9.62 -17.45
C GLY A 35 -0.97 -8.98 -16.10
N TYR A 36 -0.40 -9.73 -15.15
CA TYR A 36 0.07 -9.15 -13.88
C TYR A 36 1.37 -8.37 -14.07
N ARG A 37 2.25 -8.84 -14.95
CA ARG A 37 3.46 -8.10 -15.32
C ARG A 37 3.10 -6.76 -15.97
N ASP A 38 2.19 -6.77 -16.94
CA ASP A 38 1.74 -5.55 -17.63
C ASP A 38 1.12 -4.54 -16.64
N GLN A 39 0.33 -5.05 -15.69
CA GLN A 39 -0.24 -4.23 -14.62
C GLN A 39 0.86 -3.59 -13.75
N LEU A 40 1.88 -4.34 -13.35
CA LEU A 40 2.99 -3.82 -12.53
C LEU A 40 3.80 -2.75 -13.29
N GLU A 41 4.09 -2.97 -14.57
CA GLU A 41 4.78 -1.99 -15.41
C GLU A 41 3.99 -0.69 -15.53
N THR A 42 2.67 -0.80 -15.72
CA THR A 42 1.77 0.36 -15.76
C THR A 42 1.76 1.11 -14.42
N LEU A 43 1.70 0.40 -13.29
CA LEU A 43 1.76 1.00 -11.96
C LEU A 43 3.09 1.74 -11.71
N GLU A 44 4.20 1.15 -12.15
CA GLU A 44 5.51 1.79 -12.02
C GLU A 44 5.57 3.10 -12.82
N GLN A 45 5.07 3.10 -14.06
CA GLN A 45 4.98 4.32 -14.86
C GLN A 45 4.09 5.37 -14.21
N LEU A 46 2.85 5.02 -13.83
CA LEU A 46 1.87 5.93 -13.26
C LEU A 46 2.37 6.60 -11.97
N PHE A 47 2.87 5.82 -11.01
CA PHE A 47 3.27 6.33 -9.71
C PHE A 47 4.72 6.85 -9.67
N THR A 48 5.39 6.93 -10.82
CA THR A 48 6.67 7.65 -10.97
C THR A 48 6.54 8.90 -11.84
N ILE A 49 5.34 9.22 -12.35
CA ILE A 49 5.06 10.49 -13.01
C ILE A 49 5.49 11.64 -12.09
N GLY A 50 6.26 12.58 -12.63
CA GLY A 50 6.71 13.76 -11.90
C GLY A 50 7.86 13.52 -10.92
N LYS A 51 8.50 12.34 -10.95
CA LYS A 51 9.74 12.10 -10.23
C LYS A 51 10.80 13.16 -10.61
N GLY A 52 11.11 14.05 -9.67
CA GLY A 52 12.07 15.14 -9.84
C GLY A 52 11.48 16.48 -10.30
N ASP A 53 10.17 16.57 -10.56
CA ASP A 53 9.45 17.81 -10.89
C ASP A 53 8.36 18.08 -9.84
N PRO A 54 8.57 19.03 -8.92
CA PRO A 54 7.60 19.35 -7.85
C PRO A 54 6.22 19.77 -8.35
N LYS A 55 6.08 20.16 -9.63
CA LYS A 55 4.81 20.58 -10.24
C LYS A 55 4.03 19.41 -10.85
N LYS A 56 4.66 18.25 -10.98
CA LYS A 56 4.03 17.03 -11.50
C LYS A 56 3.89 16.05 -10.35
N GLN A 57 2.64 15.79 -9.98
CA GLN A 57 2.33 14.74 -9.01
C GLN A 57 1.81 13.53 -9.78
N ALA A 58 2.13 12.34 -9.28
CA ALA A 58 1.44 11.15 -9.70
C ALA A 58 -0.08 11.33 -9.47
N PRO A 59 -0.93 10.72 -10.30
CA PRO A 59 -2.37 10.77 -10.08
C PRO A 59 -2.73 10.14 -8.71
N PRO A 60 -3.84 10.58 -8.08
CA PRO A 60 -4.42 9.89 -6.93
C PRO A 60 -4.69 8.41 -7.25
N TYR A 61 -4.73 7.56 -6.23
CA TYR A 61 -5.00 6.13 -6.43
C TYR A 61 -6.39 5.91 -7.03
N PHE A 62 -7.38 6.66 -6.55
CA PHE A 62 -8.75 6.61 -7.08
C PHE A 62 -8.99 7.50 -8.31
N ALA A 63 -7.94 8.13 -8.86
CA ALA A 63 -7.97 9.10 -9.97
C ALA A 63 -8.81 10.37 -9.72
N ASP A 64 -9.71 10.35 -8.75
CA ASP A 64 -10.54 11.46 -8.33
C ASP A 64 -10.21 11.89 -6.88
N LEU A 65 -9.94 13.19 -6.70
CA LEU A 65 -9.52 13.73 -5.40
C LEU A 65 -10.66 13.75 -4.39
N GLU A 66 -11.91 13.92 -4.83
CA GLU A 66 -13.06 13.87 -3.94
C GLU A 66 -13.23 12.46 -3.37
N MET A 67 -13.14 11.44 -4.23
CA MET A 67 -13.17 10.04 -3.85
C MET A 67 -11.99 9.67 -2.95
N GLU A 68 -10.76 10.07 -3.29
CA GLU A 68 -9.57 9.81 -2.46
C GLU A 68 -9.73 10.32 -1.01
N ASN A 69 -10.28 11.53 -0.86
CA ASN A 69 -10.46 12.16 0.44
C ASN A 69 -11.67 11.62 1.22
N SER A 70 -12.75 11.28 0.52
CA SER A 70 -14.02 10.89 1.15
C SER A 70 -14.18 9.37 1.36
N CYS A 71 -13.45 8.55 0.58
CA CYS A 71 -13.60 7.08 0.56
C CYS A 71 -13.56 6.45 1.97
N PRO A 72 -12.57 6.75 2.85
CA PRO A 72 -12.55 6.15 4.18
C PRO A 72 -13.80 6.48 5.00
N ALA A 73 -14.21 7.75 5.03
CA ALA A 73 -15.39 8.17 5.79
C ALA A 73 -16.70 7.61 5.21
N GLN A 74 -16.78 7.42 3.89
CA GLN A 74 -17.91 6.75 3.25
C GLN A 74 -17.96 5.25 3.59
N ALA A 75 -16.84 4.54 3.53
CA ALA A 75 -16.77 3.13 3.87
C ALA A 75 -17.13 2.86 5.34
N MET A 76 -16.68 3.73 6.26
CA MET A 76 -17.01 3.63 7.69
C MET A 76 -18.51 3.74 7.98
N ARG A 77 -19.27 4.44 7.15
CA ARG A 77 -20.74 4.52 7.30
C ARG A 77 -21.45 3.21 6.96
N LEU A 78 -20.81 2.31 6.21
CA LEU A 78 -21.34 0.98 5.91
C LEU A 78 -20.91 -0.04 6.96
N TRP A 79 -19.67 0.08 7.45
CA TRP A 79 -19.10 -0.80 8.45
C TRP A 79 -18.18 -0.02 9.39
N GLU A 80 -18.58 0.09 10.66
CA GLU A 80 -17.94 1.01 11.62
C GLU A 80 -16.70 0.43 12.31
N ALA A 81 -16.42 -0.86 12.15
CA ALA A 81 -15.31 -1.53 12.84
C ALA A 81 -14.34 -2.23 11.88
N PRO A 82 -13.78 -1.57 10.85
CA PRO A 82 -12.75 -2.18 10.03
C PRO A 82 -11.44 -2.27 10.82
N ARG A 83 -10.69 -3.34 10.56
CA ARG A 83 -9.36 -3.52 11.16
C ARG A 83 -8.36 -2.55 10.56
N GLY A 84 -7.58 -1.92 11.42
CA GLY A 84 -6.48 -1.04 11.01
C GLY A 84 -5.26 -1.80 10.51
N MET A 85 -4.31 -1.09 9.89
CA MET A 85 -3.07 -1.69 9.40
C MET A 85 -2.19 -2.25 10.53
N GLU A 86 -2.16 -1.59 11.68
CA GLU A 86 -1.42 -2.06 12.86
C GLU A 86 -2.02 -3.36 13.42
N GLU A 87 -3.34 -3.43 13.52
CA GLU A 87 -4.05 -4.64 13.96
C GLU A 87 -3.78 -5.81 13.00
N TYR A 88 -3.85 -5.57 11.68
CA TYR A 88 -3.45 -6.56 10.68
C TYR A 88 -2.00 -7.01 10.86
N ALA A 89 -1.06 -6.07 11.03
CA ALA A 89 0.35 -6.37 11.18
C ALA A 89 0.65 -7.17 12.46
N ARG A 90 -0.12 -6.94 13.53
CA ARG A 90 0.03 -7.63 14.81
C ARG A 90 -0.61 -9.01 14.81
N GLU A 91 -1.80 -9.14 14.25
CA GLU A 91 -2.66 -10.31 14.48
C GLU A 91 -2.73 -11.27 13.29
N ILE A 92 -2.66 -10.75 12.06
CA ILE A 92 -2.90 -11.55 10.85
C ILE A 92 -1.59 -11.84 10.10
N PHE A 93 -0.73 -10.82 9.96
CA PHE A 93 0.53 -10.96 9.24
C PHE A 93 1.43 -12.07 9.83
N PRO A 94 1.59 -12.24 11.16
CA PRO A 94 2.41 -13.32 11.69
C PRO A 94 1.85 -14.70 11.35
N LEU A 95 0.54 -14.90 11.50
CA LEU A 95 -0.14 -16.18 11.23
C LEU A 95 0.04 -16.62 9.77
N ARG A 96 -0.14 -15.70 8.82
CA ARG A 96 0.01 -15.99 7.38
C ARG A 96 1.44 -16.37 6.98
N ASN A 97 2.43 -15.90 7.74
CA ASN A 97 3.85 -16.15 7.47
C ASN A 97 4.45 -17.23 8.39
N MET A 98 3.63 -17.93 9.18
CA MET A 98 4.09 -19.12 9.88
C MET A 98 4.38 -20.24 8.85
N PRO A 99 5.42 -21.04 9.08
CA PRO A 99 5.62 -22.27 8.31
C PRO A 99 4.36 -23.12 8.43
N THR A 100 3.79 -23.52 7.30
CA THR A 100 2.84 -24.63 7.26
C THR A 100 3.68 -25.90 7.29
N ASP A 101 3.53 -26.71 8.33
CA ASP A 101 4.14 -28.06 8.44
C ASP A 101 3.83 -28.95 7.23
#